data_AF-A0A2M7E2D3-F1
#
_entry.id   AF-A0A2M7E2D3-F1
#
_cell.length_a   1.000
_cell.length_b   1.000
_cell.length_c   1.000
_cell.angle_alpha   90.00
_cell.angle_beta   90.00
_cell.angle_gamma   90.00
#
_symmetry.space_group_name_H-M   'P 1'
#
loop_
_entity.id
_entity.type
_entity.pdbx_description
1 polymer ?
#
loop_
_entity_poly.entity_id
_entity_poly.type
_entity_poly.pdbx_seq_one_letter_code
_entity_poly.pdbx_strand_id
1 'polypeptide(L)' 'MVKKYYVVWKGLNPGIYDNWNDCKEQVDGFENAQYKSYKTLEEAQ' A
#
# COMPACT_ATOMS: atom_id res chain seq x y z
N MET A 1 -10.24 -15.75 5.15
CA MET A 1 -8.95 -15.22 4.67
C MET A 1 -9.11 -13.71 4.55
N VAL A 2 -8.47 -12.93 5.44
CA VAL A 2 -8.61 -11.46 5.43
C VAL A 2 -7.67 -10.91 4.35
N LYS A 3 -8.24 -10.47 3.23
CA LYS A 3 -7.51 -9.65 2.25
C LYS A 3 -7.31 -8.26 2.86
N LYS A 4 -6.08 -7.77 2.85
CA LYS A 4 -5.74 -6.41 3.27
C LYS A 4 -5.33 -5.65 2.02
N TYR A 5 -5.78 -4.41 1.90
CA TYR A 5 -5.38 -3.53 0.82
C TYR A 5 -4.41 -2.50 1.37
N TYR A 6 -3.38 -2.19 0.62
CA TYR A 6 -2.30 -1.28 0.98
C TYR A 6 -2.31 -0.15 -0.03
N VAL A 7 -2.70 1.03 0.43
CA VAL A 7 -2.72 2.23 -0.40
C VAL A 7 -1.40 2.93 -0.19
N VAL A 8 -0.67 3.16 -1.26
CA VAL A 8 0.57 3.95 -1.26
C VAL A 8 0.26 5.31 -1.87
N TRP A 9 0.30 6.35 -1.05
CA TRP A 9 0.16 7.74 -1.50
C TRP A 9 1.49 8.37 -1.90
N LYS A 10 2.55 8.00 -1.19
CA LYS A 10 3.93 8.36 -1.52
C LYS A 10 4.80 7.11 -1.46
N GLY A 11 5.44 6.82 -2.57
CA GLY A 11 6.34 5.69 -2.74
C GLY A 11 6.92 5.74 -4.15
N LEU A 12 7.66 4.70 -4.51
CA LEU A 12 8.18 4.53 -5.87
C LEU A 12 7.05 4.53 -6.90
N ASN A 13 6.00 3.75 -6.62
CA ASN A 13 4.76 3.71 -7.41
C ASN A 13 3.56 3.88 -6.47
N PRO A 14 2.88 5.05 -6.46
CA PRO A 14 1.65 5.22 -5.71
C PRO A 14 0.49 4.46 -6.37
N GLY A 15 -0.31 3.79 -5.55
CA GLY A 15 -1.38 2.89 -6.01
C GLY A 15 -1.97 2.05 -4.88
N ILE A 16 -2.95 1.21 -5.23
CA ILE A 16 -3.59 0.28 -4.30
C ILE A 16 -3.05 -1.12 -4.57
N TYR A 17 -2.47 -1.73 -3.56
CA TYR A 17 -1.88 -3.06 -3.61
C TYR A 17 -2.72 -4.02 -2.76
N ASP A 18 -2.98 -5.23 -3.24
CA ASP A 18 -3.60 -6.29 -2.44
C ASP A 18 -2.58 -7.14 -1.66
N ASN A 19 -1.28 -6.85 -1.85
CA ASN A 19 -0.16 -7.60 -1.28
C ASN A 19 0.79 -6.70 -0.49
N TRP A 20 1.27 -7.20 0.66
CA TRP A 20 2.27 -6.51 1.46
C TRP A 20 3.64 -6.49 0.80
N ASN A 21 4.02 -7.54 0.06
CA ASN A 21 5.32 -7.59 -0.61
C ASN A 21 5.47 -6.47 -1.63
N ASP A 22 4.51 -6.31 -2.54
CA ASP A 22 4.51 -5.22 -3.52
C ASP A 22 4.50 -3.84 -2.84
N CYS A 23 3.65 -3.65 -1.83
CA CYS A 23 3.62 -2.43 -1.04
C CYS A 23 4.99 -2.15 -0.39
N LYS A 24 5.60 -3.17 0.20
CA LYS A 24 6.89 -3.07 0.85
C LYS A 24 7.94 -2.64 -0.16
N GLU A 25 8.00 -3.25 -1.33
CA GLU A 25 8.95 -2.84 -2.39
C GLU A 25 8.76 -1.40 -2.85
N GLN A 26 7.56 -0.82 -2.73
CA GLN A 26 7.33 0.59 -3.08
C GLN A 26 7.76 1.59 -2.00
N VAL A 27 7.81 1.16 -0.74
CA VAL A 27 8.07 2.02 0.42
C VAL A 27 9.44 1.75 1.07
N ASP A 28 9.98 0.55 0.90
CA ASP A 28 11.29 0.09 1.38
C ASP A 28 12.37 0.74 0.50
N GLY A 29 12.97 1.81 1.03
CA GLY A 29 13.95 2.64 0.32
C GLY A 29 13.41 3.96 -0.22
N PHE A 30 12.11 4.26 -0.08
CA PHE A 30 11.55 5.55 -0.46
C PHE A 30 11.46 6.50 0.75
N GLU A 31 12.25 7.57 0.70
CA GLU A 31 12.27 8.58 1.76
C GLU A 31 10.91 9.28 1.87
N ASN A 32 10.34 9.30 3.08
CA ASN A 32 8.99 9.84 3.35
C ASN A 32 7.85 9.09 2.63
N ALA A 33 7.98 7.78 2.47
CA ALA A 33 6.89 6.95 1.97
C ALA A 33 5.64 7.08 2.87
N GLN A 34 4.49 7.30 2.24
CA GLN A 34 3.19 7.34 2.89
C GLN A 34 2.35 6.21 2.34
N TYR A 35 2.02 5.26 3.21
CA TYR A 35 1.13 4.16 2.89
C TYR A 35 0.16 3.91 4.04
N LYS A 36 -0.97 3.28 3.75
CA LYS A 36 -1.95 2.85 4.77
C LYS A 36 -2.60 1.55 4.38
N SER A 37 -2.76 0.67 5.37
CA SER A 37 -3.46 -0.60 5.19
C SER A 37 -4.93 -0.47 5.56
N TYR A 38 -5.79 -0.99 4.71
CA TYR A 38 -7.24 -1.05 4.87
C TYR A 38 -7.73 -2.49 4.86
N LYS A 39 -8.88 -2.72 5.48
CA LYS A 39 -9.51 -4.05 5.55
C LYS A 39 -10.43 -4.31 4.36
N THR A 40 -10.85 -3.27 3.64
CA THR A 40 -11.77 -3.35 2.52
C THR A 40 -11.24 -2.54 1.33
N LEU A 41 -11.67 -2.92 0.12
CA LEU A 41 -11.32 -2.19 -1.11
C LEU A 41 -11.97 -0.81 -1.13
N GLU A 42 -13.21 -0.71 -0.63
CA GLU A 42 -13.96 0.55 -0.53
C GLU A 42 -13.24 1.60 0.33
N GLU A 43 -12.64 1.20 1.46
CA GLU A 43 -11.86 2.14 2.27
C GLU A 43 -10.50 2.50 1.64
N ALA A 44 -10.03 1.69 0.68
CA ALA A 44 -8.74 1.87 0.03
C ALA A 44 -8.81 2.73 -1.25
N GLN A 45 -9.99 2.92 -1.84
CA GLN A 45 -10.20 3.62 -3.11
C GLN A 45 -10.30 5.15 -2.95
#